data_AF-A0A498DIL4-F1
#
_entry.id   AF-A0A498DIL4-F1
#
_cell.length_a   1.000
_cell.length_b   1.000
_cell.length_c   1.000
_cell.angle_alpha   90.00
_cell.angle_beta   90.00
_cell.angle_gamma   90.00
#
_symmetry.space_group_name_H-M   'P 1'
#
loop_
_entity.id
_entity.type
_entity.pdbx_description
1 polymer ?
#
loop_
_entity_poly.entity_id
_entity_poly.type
_entity_poly.pdbx_seq_one_letter_code
_entity_poly.pdbx_strand_id
1 'polypeptide(L)' 'MSIATNQGDSVTVVFVYQKDEQFEEVNLNSAQLTALLNSKQVWIEKFSNNLKIENTIWSYGKHKITVQIYLK' A
#
# COMPACT_ATOMS: atom_id res chain seq x y z
N MET A 1 -7.39 -32.07 6.93
CA MET A 1 -6.87 -30.94 7.72
C MET A 1 -6.82 -29.73 6.80
N SER A 2 -7.95 -29.04 6.63
CA SER A 2 -7.99 -27.81 5.84
C SER A 2 -7.43 -26.70 6.71
N ILE A 3 -6.25 -26.20 6.35
CA ILE A 3 -5.73 -24.97 6.91
C ILE A 3 -6.64 -23.88 6.38
N ALA A 4 -7.64 -23.49 7.16
CA ALA A 4 -8.39 -22.27 6.92
C ALA A 4 -7.36 -21.13 7.04
N THR A 5 -6.85 -20.68 5.90
CA THR A 5 -6.03 -19.48 5.83
C THR A 5 -6.91 -18.38 6.38
N ASN A 6 -6.60 -17.90 7.60
CA ASN A 6 -7.20 -16.70 8.15
C ASN A 6 -7.07 -15.64 7.05
N GLN A 7 -8.17 -15.32 6.38
CA GLN A 7 -8.31 -14.12 5.58
C GLN A 7 -8.35 -12.97 6.58
N GLY A 8 -7.21 -12.75 7.26
CA GLY A 8 -7.01 -11.62 8.14
C GLY A 8 -7.20 -10.36 7.30
N ASP A 9 -7.88 -9.38 7.89
CA ASP A 9 -8.24 -8.11 7.27
C ASP A 9 -7.10 -7.62 6.36
N SER A 10 -7.35 -7.67 5.05
CA SER A 10 -6.41 -7.17 4.04
C SER A 10 -6.93 -5.85 3.52
N VAL A 11 -6.01 -4.89 3.40
CA VAL A 11 -6.30 -3.54 2.93
C VAL A 11 -5.61 -3.33 1.60
N THR A 12 -6.36 -2.82 0.64
CA THR A 12 -5.81 -2.44 -0.67
C THR A 12 -5.04 -1.14 -0.52
N VAL A 13 -3.75 -1.17 -0.86
CA VAL A 13 -2.85 -0.01 -0.84
C VAL A 13 -2.47 0.34 -2.27
N VAL A 14 -2.60 1.61 -2.62
CA VAL A 14 -2.24 2.17 -3.92
C VAL A 14 -1.07 3.12 -3.75
N PHE A 15 0.08 2.74 -4.27
CA PHE A 15 1.24 3.60 -4.37
C PHE A 15 1.14 4.48 -5.60
N VAL A 16 1.36 5.78 -5.44
CA VAL A 16 1.26 6.78 -6.51
C VAL A 16 2.59 7.51 -6.61
N TYR A 17 3.31 7.28 -7.71
CA TYR A 17 4.55 7.96 -8.02
C TYR A 17 4.29 9.08 -9.03
N GLN A 18 4.21 10.31 -8.53
CA GLN A 18 3.69 11.46 -9.30
C GLN A 18 4.58 11.87 -10.46
N LYS A 19 5.90 11.64 -10.37
CA LYS A 19 6.87 12.12 -11.37
C LYS A 19 6.63 11.50 -12.75
N ASP A 20 6.29 10.22 -12.77
CA ASP A 20 6.14 9.43 -13.99
C ASP A 20 4.69 8.95 -14.19
N GLU A 21 3.74 9.50 -13.42
CA GLU A 21 2.31 9.12 -13.41
C GLU A 21 2.08 7.60 -13.21
N GLN A 22 3.00 6.94 -12.50
CA GLN A 22 2.93 5.50 -12.26
C GLN A 22 2.19 5.19 -10.97
N PHE A 23 1.45 4.08 -10.97
CA PHE A 23 0.79 3.57 -9.78
C PHE A 23 0.96 2.06 -9.62
N GLU A 24 0.90 1.57 -8.39
CA GLU A 24 0.93 0.15 -8.06
C GLU A 24 -0.07 -0.17 -6.96
N GLU A 25 -0.87 -1.21 -7.16
CA GLU A 25 -1.89 -1.65 -6.21
C GLU A 25 -1.49 -2.99 -5.58
N VAL A 26 -1.48 -3.03 -4.24
CA VAL A 26 -1.07 -4.22 -3.48
C VAL A 26 -2.03 -4.42 -2.31
N ASN A 27 -2.45 -5.66 -2.07
CA ASN A 27 -3.19 -6.01 -0.87
C ASN A 27 -2.22 -6.36 0.26
N LEU A 28 -2.29 -5.61 1.36
CA LEU A 28 -1.44 -5.82 2.53
C LEU A 28 -2.26 -6.33 3.70
N ASN A 29 -1.69 -7.25 4.47
CA ASN A 29 -2.26 -7.63 5.76
C ASN A 29 -1.94 -6.56 6.84
N SER A 30 -2.55 -6.69 8.01
CA SER A 30 -2.39 -5.72 9.11
C SER A 30 -0.94 -5.51 9.54
N ALA A 31 -0.10 -6.55 9.55
CA ALA A 31 1.31 -6.43 9.95
C ALA A 31 2.13 -5.66 8.91
N GLN A 32 1.94 -5.96 7.62
CA GLN A 32 2.57 -5.25 6.52
C GLN A 32 2.12 -3.80 6.45
N LEU A 33 0.83 -3.54 6.60
CA LEU A 33 0.29 -2.19 6.64
C LEU A 33 0.85 -1.39 7.81
N THR A 34 0.93 -1.99 9.00
CA THR A 34 1.52 -1.33 10.17
C THR A 34 2.99 -0.99 9.94
N ALA A 35 3.78 -1.91 9.37
CA ALA A 35 5.17 -1.63 9.01
C ALA A 35 5.27 -0.49 7.99
N LEU A 36 4.40 -0.48 6.99
CA LEU A 36 4.35 0.56 5.96
C LEU A 36 4.02 1.94 6.53
N LEU A 37 3.02 2.04 7.41
CA LEU A 37 2.62 3.29 8.06
C LEU A 37 3.72 3.87 8.98
N ASN A 38 4.64 3.04 9.47
CA ASN A 38 5.80 3.47 10.26
C ASN A 38 7.06 3.69 9.42
N SER A 39 7.01 3.40 8.12
CA SER A 39 8.15 3.57 7.22
C SER A 39 8.23 5.02 6.71
N LYS A 40 9.45 5.45 6.35
CA LYS A 40 9.68 6.76 5.70
C LYS A 40 9.91 6.65 4.20
N GLN A 41 10.24 5.45 3.75
CA GLN A 41 10.74 5.13 2.42
C GLN A 41 10.31 3.71 2.06
N VAL A 42 10.06 3.49 0.78
CA VAL A 42 9.64 2.19 0.24
C VAL A 42 10.38 1.90 -1.05
N TRP A 43 10.78 0.65 -1.22
CA TRP A 43 11.23 0.12 -2.50
C TRP A 43 10.06 -0.54 -3.20
N ILE A 44 9.79 -0.13 -4.43
CA ILE A 44 8.74 -0.72 -5.26
C ILE A 44 9.38 -1.20 -6.54
N GLU A 45 9.33 -2.52 -6.79
CA GLU A 45 10.02 -3.16 -7.91
C GLU A 45 9.62 -2.54 -9.26
N LYS A 46 8.32 -2.27 -9.44
CA LYS A 46 7.79 -1.63 -10.65
C LYS A 46 8.42 -0.27 -10.95
N PHE A 47 8.72 0.51 -9.92
CA PHE A 47 9.34 1.83 -10.08
C PHE A 47 10.88 1.74 -10.10
N SER A 48 11.44 0.57 -9.75
CA SER A 48 12.88 0.30 -9.65
C SER A 48 13.62 1.39 -8.88
N ASN A 49 12.97 1.96 -7.86
CA ASN A 49 13.48 3.09 -7.11
C ASN A 49 13.09 3.01 -5.63
N ASN A 50 13.93 3.60 -4.78
CA ASN A 50 13.64 3.83 -3.38
C ASN A 50 13.00 5.22 -3.26
N LEU A 51 11.71 5.25 -2.97
CA LEU A 51 10.91 6.47 -2.96
C LEU A 51 10.56 6.86 -1.53
N LYS A 52 10.54 8.16 -1.28
CA LYS A 52 10.11 8.70 0.01
C LYS A 52 8.59 8.76 0.05
N ILE A 53 8.02 8.38 1.18
CA ILE A 53 6.59 8.58 1.43
C ILE A 53 6.38 10.06 1.74
N GLU A 54 5.60 10.75 0.91
CA GLU A 54 5.22 12.14 1.15
C GLU A 54 3.90 12.25 1.90
N ASN A 55 2.91 11.46 1.50
CA ASN A 55 1.57 11.54 2.07
C ASN A 55 0.88 10.18 2.06
N THR A 56 -0.02 9.98 3.02
CA THR A 56 -0.84 8.79 3.14
C THR A 56 -2.29 9.22 3.36
N ILE A 57 -3.17 8.82 2.45
CA ILE A 57 -4.59 9.20 2.47
C ILE A 57 -5.41 7.92 2.56
N TRP A 58 -6.36 7.91 3.49
CA TRP A 58 -7.37 6.86 3.57
C TRP A 58 -8.59 7.28 2.78
N SER A 59 -9.04 6.41 1.88
CA SER A 59 -10.29 6.61 1.14
C SER A 59 -11.24 5.45 1.36
N TYR A 60 -12.51 5.78 1.48
CA TYR A 60 -13.59 4.81 1.52
C TYR A 60 -14.53 5.07 0.36
N GLY A 61 -14.73 4.07 -0.49
CA GLY A 61 -15.58 4.20 -1.67
C GLY A 61 -16.06 2.85 -2.15
N LYS A 62 -17.32 2.78 -2.62
CA LYS A 62 -17.95 1.53 -3.12
C LYS A 62 -17.80 0.35 -2.13
N HIS A 63 -17.93 0.62 -0.83
CA HIS A 63 -17.76 -0.35 0.26
C HIS A 63 -16.34 -0.95 0.39
N LYS A 64 -15.32 -0.31 -0.20
CA LYS A 64 -13.92 -0.70 -0.07
C LYS A 64 -13.13 0.40 0.62
N ILE A 65 -12.27 0.00 1.55
CA ILE A 65 -11.27 0.86 2.16
C ILE A 65 -9.99 0.71 1.35
N THR A 66 -9.42 1.83 0.93
CA THR A 66 -8.14 1.87 0.23
C THR A 66 -7.23 2.89 0.90
N VAL A 67 -5.93 2.61 0.89
CA VAL A 67 -4.89 3.53 1.37
C VAL A 67 -4.09 3.99 0.17
N GLN A 68 -4.06 5.29 -0.08
CA GLN A 68 -3.25 5.90 -1.14
C GLN A 68 -1.97 6.46 -0.53
N ILE A 69 -0.83 6.06 -1.06
CA ILE A 69 0.49 6.51 -0.60
C ILE A 69 1.17 7.24 -1.74
N TYR A 70 1.42 8.53 -1.55
CA TYR A 70 2.09 9.38 -2.53
C TYR A 70 3.59 9.36 -2.31
N LEU A 71 4.33 9.15 -3.39
CA LEU A 71 5.76 8.90 -3.41
C LEU A 71 6.51 9.96 -4.21
N LYS A 72 7.72 10.29 -3.73
CA LYS A 72 8.66 11.22 -4.34
C LYS A 72 9.97 10.55 -4.72
#